data_AF-A0A2N3J1H5-F1
#
_entry.id   AF-A0A2N3J1H5-F1
#
_cell.length_a   1.000
_cell.length_b   1.000
_cell.length_c   1.000
_cell.angle_alpha   90.00
_cell.angle_beta   90.00
_cell.angle_gamma   90.00
#
_symmetry.space_group_name_H-M   'P 1'
#
loop_
_entity.id
_entity.type
_entity.pdbx_description
1 polymer ?
#
loop_
_entity_poly.entity_id
_entity_poly.type
_entity_poly.pdbx_seq_one_letter_code
_entity_poly.pdbx_strand_id
1 'polypeptide(L)'
;MNLSLVSQNVSAASEGLLAILRSSPEYGDHFAHITVTPLAQWQPAKTEAAILLIDGDASWQDAGFARGEDETIGLPVLPLLIRKGDKELTVCGPDVRDPRFYFVSNGIVLDESELAEPACSRVLLRKLESYFPLLSRLIMLRQRKPVAMLN
;
A
#
# COMPACT_ATOMS: atom_id res chain seq x y z
N MET A 1 -14.02 -4.42 1.02
CA MET A 1 -12.55 -4.61 0.87
C MET A 1 -11.88 -3.52 1.67
N ASN A 2 -10.70 -3.80 2.24
CA ASN A 2 -9.98 -2.85 3.07
C ASN A 2 -8.70 -2.38 2.38
N LEU A 3 -8.30 -1.14 2.63
CA LEU A 3 -7.02 -0.58 2.20
C LEU A 3 -6.22 -0.17 3.43
N SER A 4 -5.05 -0.75 3.64
CA SER A 4 -4.17 -0.34 4.73
C SER A 4 -3.08 0.59 4.24
N LEU A 5 -2.85 1.69 4.94
CA LEU A 5 -1.67 2.52 4.76
C LEU A 5 -0.63 2.07 5.78
N VAL A 6 0.40 1.36 5.32
CA VAL A 6 1.38 0.71 6.17
C VAL A 6 2.70 1.46 6.12
N SER A 7 3.18 1.93 7.26
CA SER A 7 4.48 2.59 7.38
C SER A 7 5.28 1.95 8.51
N GLN A 8 6.60 2.09 8.48
CA GLN A 8 7.45 1.60 9.58
C GLN A 8 7.12 2.30 10.89
N ASN A 9 6.86 3.61 10.83
CA ASN A 9 6.41 4.42 11.95
C ASN A 9 5.29 5.34 11.47
N VAL A 10 4.27 5.56 12.31
CA VAL A 10 3.24 6.56 12.03
C VAL A 10 3.89 7.94 12.06
N SER A 11 3.71 8.70 10.99
CA SER A 11 4.35 10.00 10.79
C SER A 11 3.32 11.04 10.33
N ALA A 12 3.72 12.32 10.30
CA ALA A 12 2.88 13.37 9.70
C ALA A 12 2.56 13.07 8.22
N ALA A 13 3.48 12.41 7.51
CA ALA A 13 3.29 12.05 6.12
C ALA A 13 2.26 10.92 5.94
N SER A 14 2.23 9.92 6.86
CA SER A 14 1.20 8.89 6.84
C SER A 14 -0.20 9.45 7.12
N GLU A 15 -0.31 10.39 8.05
CA GLU A 15 -1.59 11.07 8.35
C GLU A 15 -2.04 11.99 7.20
N GLY A 16 -1.11 12.74 6.60
CA GLY A 16 -1.40 13.58 5.43
C GLY A 16 -1.89 12.75 4.24
N LEU A 17 -1.23 11.62 3.97
CA LEU A 17 -1.65 10.70 2.92
C LEU A 17 -3.00 10.04 3.21
N LEU A 18 -3.27 9.66 4.47
CA LEU A 18 -4.58 9.17 4.89
C LEU A 18 -5.68 10.21 4.62
N ALA A 19 -5.43 11.48 4.94
CA ALA A 19 -6.38 12.57 4.67
C ALA A 19 -6.64 12.75 3.17
N ILE A 20 -5.60 12.69 2.35
CA ILE A 20 -5.71 12.74 0.88
C ILE A 20 -6.55 11.58 0.36
N LEU A 21 -6.27 10.35 0.79
CA LEU A 21 -7.01 9.16 0.36
C LEU A 21 -8.49 9.23 0.77
N ARG A 22 -8.79 9.72 1.97
CA ARG A 22 -10.17 9.91 2.44
C ARG A 22 -10.93 11.02 1.70
N SER A 23 -10.23 11.92 1.02
CA SER A 23 -10.84 12.95 0.17
C SER A 23 -11.24 12.43 -1.22
N SER A 24 -10.83 11.21 -1.58
CA SER A 24 -11.19 10.60 -2.87
C SER A 24 -12.69 10.29 -2.93
N PRO A 25 -13.41 10.74 -3.97
CA PRO A 25 -14.77 10.27 -4.24
C PRO A 25 -14.80 8.80 -4.70
N GLU A 26 -13.72 8.31 -5.34
CA GLU A 26 -13.63 6.96 -5.93
C GLU A 26 -13.20 5.90 -4.91
N TYR A 27 -12.63 6.32 -3.78
CA TYR A 27 -12.25 5.41 -2.69
C TYR A 27 -13.43 4.53 -2.24
N GLY A 28 -14.61 5.12 -2.06
CA GLY A 28 -15.80 4.43 -1.56
C GLY A 28 -16.37 3.36 -2.50
N ASP A 29 -16.05 3.46 -3.80
CA ASP A 29 -16.47 2.49 -4.81
C ASP A 29 -15.66 1.19 -4.75
N HIS A 30 -14.48 1.25 -4.11
CA HIS A 30 -13.53 0.14 -4.08
C HIS A 30 -13.24 -0.36 -2.67
N PHE A 31 -13.16 0.52 -1.68
CA PHE A 31 -12.77 0.20 -0.32
C PHE A 31 -13.76 0.75 0.70
N ALA A 32 -14.06 -0.07 1.71
CA ALA A 32 -14.96 0.32 2.79
C ALA A 32 -14.22 1.04 3.91
N HIS A 33 -13.00 0.59 4.22
CA HIS A 33 -12.19 1.12 5.31
C HIS A 33 -10.73 1.36 4.89
N ILE A 34 -10.19 2.49 5.36
CA ILE A 34 -8.78 2.85 5.30
C ILE A 34 -8.24 3.21 6.67
N THR A 35 -7.15 2.55 7.04
CA THR A 35 -6.47 2.69 8.32
C THR A 35 -4.97 2.85 8.12
N VAL A 36 -4.35 3.69 8.93
CA VAL A 36 -2.89 3.70 9.09
C VAL A 36 -2.53 2.60 10.06
N THR A 37 -1.54 1.78 9.72
CA THR A 37 -1.10 0.67 10.58
C THR A 37 0.43 0.60 10.59
N PRO A 38 1.07 0.62 11.77
CA PRO A 38 2.51 0.39 11.87
C PRO A 38 2.86 -1.00 11.33
N LEU A 39 3.94 -1.11 10.57
CA LEU A 39 4.40 -2.35 9.95
C LEU A 39 4.52 -3.51 10.96
N ALA A 40 5.04 -3.23 12.15
CA ALA A 40 5.22 -4.22 13.21
C ALA A 40 3.91 -4.76 13.82
N GLN A 41 2.80 -4.05 13.62
CA GLN A 41 1.47 -4.42 14.13
C GLN A 41 0.55 -4.93 13.01
N TRP A 42 1.03 -4.91 11.77
CA TRP A 42 0.21 -5.15 10.62
C TRP A 42 -0.05 -6.65 10.42
N GLN A 43 -1.32 -7.03 10.48
CA GLN A 43 -1.79 -8.38 10.17
C GLN A 43 -2.85 -8.30 9.07
N PRO A 44 -2.43 -8.41 7.79
CA PRO A 44 -3.34 -8.17 6.68
C PRO A 44 -4.42 -9.23 6.58
N ALA A 45 -5.67 -8.79 6.41
CA ALA A 45 -6.78 -9.69 6.13
C ALA A 45 -6.71 -10.25 4.68
N LYS A 46 -7.45 -11.34 4.43
CA LYS A 46 -7.60 -11.90 3.08
C LYS A 46 -8.24 -10.91 2.08
N THR A 47 -9.06 -9.99 2.59
CA THR A 47 -9.85 -9.03 1.80
C THR A 47 -9.24 -7.63 1.77
N GLU A 48 -7.93 -7.57 1.98
CA GLU A 48 -7.16 -6.34 2.14
C GLU A 48 -6.15 -6.15 1.01
N ALA A 49 -5.92 -4.89 0.66
CA ALA A 49 -4.75 -4.43 -0.07
C ALA A 49 -4.02 -3.39 0.78
N ALA A 50 -2.78 -3.05 0.42
CA ALA A 50 -2.05 -2.02 1.15
C ALA A 50 -1.26 -1.06 0.27
N ILE A 51 -1.07 0.14 0.79
CA ILE A 51 -0.06 1.09 0.35
C ILE A 51 1.11 0.95 1.31
N LEU A 52 2.29 0.58 0.80
CA LEU A 52 3.52 0.46 1.58
C LEU A 52 4.25 1.79 1.55
N LEU A 53 4.07 2.58 2.59
CA LEU A 53 4.63 3.90 2.75
C LEU A 53 6.06 3.83 3.31
N ILE A 54 6.99 4.39 2.56
CA ILE A 54 8.40 4.53 2.91
C ILE A 54 8.65 6.03 3.08
N ASP A 55 8.61 6.51 4.31
CA ASP A 55 8.66 7.94 4.65
C ASP A 55 9.68 8.27 5.75
N GLY A 56 10.56 7.32 6.07
CA GLY A 56 11.58 7.45 7.11
C GLY A 56 12.96 7.01 6.62
N ASP A 57 13.96 7.29 7.44
CA ASP A 57 15.37 6.98 7.13
C ASP A 57 15.73 5.50 7.40
N ALA A 58 14.80 4.73 7.95
CA ALA A 58 15.00 3.31 8.27
C ALA A 58 14.69 2.42 7.07
N SER A 59 15.54 1.43 6.81
CA SER A 59 15.32 0.37 5.82
C SER A 59 14.08 -0.44 6.15
N TRP A 60 13.29 -0.80 5.12
CA TRP A 60 12.08 -1.59 5.28
C TRP A 60 12.35 -2.88 6.05
N GLN A 61 11.61 -3.10 7.14
CA GLN A 61 11.74 -4.30 7.95
C GLN A 61 10.80 -5.39 7.45
N ASP A 62 11.08 -6.64 7.84
CA ASP A 62 10.15 -7.73 7.57
C ASP A 62 8.83 -7.49 8.34
N ALA A 63 7.71 -7.52 7.63
CA ALA A 63 6.37 -7.39 8.19
C ALA A 63 5.99 -8.57 9.10
N GLY A 64 6.71 -9.69 9.02
CA GLY A 64 6.55 -10.85 9.90
C GLY A 64 5.24 -11.64 9.71
N PHE A 65 4.32 -11.20 8.85
CA PHE A 65 3.12 -11.96 8.54
C PHE A 65 3.43 -13.09 7.55
N ALA A 66 2.72 -14.21 7.69
CA ALA A 66 2.82 -15.35 6.80
C ALA A 66 1.76 -15.24 5.69
N ARG A 67 2.13 -15.62 4.47
CA ARG A 67 1.16 -15.86 3.39
C ARG A 67 0.31 -17.07 3.76
N GLY A 68 -0.99 -17.01 3.52
CA GLY A 68 -1.86 -18.17 3.71
C GLY A 68 -1.50 -19.28 2.72
N GLU A 69 -1.51 -20.54 3.18
CA GLU A 69 -1.14 -21.71 2.36
C GLU A 69 -1.99 -21.84 1.07
N ASP A 70 -3.26 -21.41 1.12
CA ASP A 70 -4.20 -21.47 0.00
C ASP A 70 -4.14 -20.26 -0.96
N GLU A 71 -3.31 -19.26 -0.66
CA GLU A 71 -3.29 -18.02 -1.44
C GLU A 71 -2.39 -18.20 -2.64
N THR A 72 -2.94 -18.15 -3.86
CA THR A 72 -2.17 -18.23 -5.12
C THR A 72 -1.58 -16.89 -5.54
N ILE A 73 -2.18 -15.79 -5.07
CA ILE A 73 -1.75 -14.41 -5.30
C ILE A 73 -1.35 -13.82 -3.94
N GLY A 74 -0.16 -13.21 -3.88
CA GLY A 74 0.29 -12.48 -2.70
C GLY A 74 -0.61 -11.28 -2.39
N LEU A 75 -0.42 -10.66 -1.23
CA LEU A 75 -1.15 -9.47 -0.84
C LEU A 75 -0.94 -8.35 -1.86
N PRO A 76 -2.01 -7.79 -2.46
CA PRO A 76 -1.88 -6.69 -3.41
C PRO A 76 -1.35 -5.44 -2.71
N VAL A 77 -0.23 -4.91 -3.20
CA VAL A 77 0.45 -3.77 -2.59
C VAL A 77 0.90 -2.72 -3.61
N LEU A 78 0.79 -1.45 -3.20
CA LEU A 78 1.29 -0.28 -3.92
C LEU A 78 2.40 0.39 -3.11
N PRO A 79 3.67 0.34 -3.56
CA PRO A 79 4.75 1.06 -2.88
C PRO A 79 4.61 2.57 -3.08
N LEU A 80 4.85 3.34 -2.02
CA LEU A 80 4.91 4.79 -2.07
C LEU A 80 6.09 5.28 -1.23
N LEU A 81 7.00 6.01 -1.86
CA LEU A 81 8.18 6.62 -1.25
C LEU A 81 7.97 8.12 -1.10
N ILE A 82 8.11 8.63 0.12
CA ILE A 82 8.14 10.06 0.42
C ILE A 82 9.58 10.46 0.75
N ARG A 83 10.16 11.32 -0.08
CA ARG A 83 11.52 11.84 0.11
C ARG A 83 11.52 13.01 1.08
N LYS A 84 12.42 12.95 2.05
CA LYS A 84 12.64 14.02 3.03
C LYS A 84 13.88 14.83 2.65
N GLY A 85 13.65 15.96 1.98
CA GLY A 85 14.70 16.88 1.53
C GLY A 85 15.61 16.30 0.44
N ASP A 86 16.75 16.96 0.20
CA ASP A 86 17.70 16.68 -0.89
C ASP A 86 18.63 15.47 -0.66
N LYS A 87 18.38 14.67 0.37
CA LYS A 87 19.17 13.47 0.60
C LYS A 87 18.70 12.38 -0.36
N GLU A 88 19.62 11.84 -1.17
CA GLU A 88 19.40 10.56 -1.82
C GLU A 88 19.02 9.54 -0.74
N LEU A 89 17.74 9.18 -0.69
CA LEU A 89 17.29 8.12 0.20
C LEU A 89 17.94 6.82 -0.27
N THR A 90 18.96 6.37 0.45
CA THR A 90 19.53 5.02 0.31
C THR A 90 18.65 3.96 0.97
N VAL A 91 17.40 4.30 1.27
CA VAL A 91 16.46 3.47 2.01
C VAL A 91 15.91 2.39 1.09
N CYS A 92 16.20 1.13 1.41
CA CYS A 92 15.65 -0.01 0.71
C CYS A 92 14.17 -0.20 1.12
N GLY A 93 13.29 -0.22 0.12
CA GLY A 93 11.90 -0.66 0.27
C GLY A 93 11.79 -2.18 0.45
N PRO A 94 10.56 -2.72 0.49
CA PRO A 94 10.32 -4.16 0.56
C PRO A 94 10.97 -4.89 -0.63
N ASP A 95 11.42 -6.13 -0.42
CA ASP A 95 11.94 -6.97 -1.50
C ASP A 95 10.82 -7.29 -2.49
N VAL A 96 10.97 -6.86 -3.74
CA VAL A 96 9.99 -7.10 -4.81
C VAL A 96 9.80 -8.57 -5.16
N ARG A 97 10.73 -9.42 -4.74
CA ARG A 97 10.70 -10.88 -4.94
C ARG A 97 9.98 -11.60 -3.80
N ASP A 98 9.59 -10.89 -2.74
CA ASP A 98 8.89 -11.49 -1.62
C ASP A 98 7.52 -12.03 -2.07
N PRO A 99 7.30 -13.36 -2.02
CA PRO A 99 6.09 -13.98 -2.52
C PRO A 99 4.85 -13.63 -1.69
N ARG A 100 5.00 -13.02 -0.51
CA ARG A 100 3.87 -12.53 0.30
C ARG A 100 3.19 -11.33 -0.33
N PHE A 101 3.87 -10.60 -1.21
CA PHE A 101 3.36 -9.41 -1.85
C PHE A 101 3.09 -9.61 -3.34
N TYR A 102 2.14 -8.85 -3.87
CA TYR A 102 1.89 -8.68 -5.29
C TYR A 102 1.94 -7.18 -5.60
N PHE A 103 3.07 -6.74 -6.15
CA PHE A 103 3.32 -5.32 -6.44
C PHE A 103 2.57 -4.89 -7.70
N VAL A 104 1.69 -3.88 -7.56
CA VAL A 104 0.86 -3.39 -8.68
C VAL A 104 1.53 -2.30 -9.51
N SER A 105 2.68 -1.79 -9.06
CA SER A 105 3.48 -0.79 -9.77
C SER A 105 4.94 -0.86 -9.31
N ASN A 106 5.82 -0.16 -10.03
CA ASN A 106 7.22 0.05 -9.62
C ASN A 106 7.36 1.02 -8.42
N GLY A 107 6.26 1.49 -7.87
CA GLY A 107 6.21 2.46 -6.79
C GLY A 107 5.94 3.90 -7.27
N ILE A 108 5.37 4.69 -6.38
CA ILE A 108 5.20 6.14 -6.55
C ILE A 108 6.27 6.83 -5.71
N VAL A 109 6.95 7.81 -6.29
CA VAL A 109 7.90 8.67 -5.56
C VAL A 109 7.31 10.07 -5.48
N LEU A 110 7.37 10.65 -4.30
CA LEU A 110 6.86 11.99 -3.97
C LEU A 110 7.86 12.68 -3.04
N ASP A 111 7.99 14.00 -3.10
CA ASP A 111 8.71 14.76 -2.09
C ASP A 111 7.78 15.17 -0.94
N GLU A 112 8.29 15.24 0.30
CA GLU A 112 7.47 15.62 1.48
C GLU A 112 6.83 17.01 1.31
N SER A 113 7.52 17.95 0.65
CA SER A 113 6.99 19.27 0.32
C SER A 113 5.80 19.21 -0.64
N GLU A 114 5.75 18.23 -1.53
CA GLU A 114 4.62 18.04 -2.46
C GLU A 114 3.37 17.52 -1.74
N LEU A 115 3.53 16.83 -0.61
CA LEU A 115 2.39 16.40 0.22
C LEU A 115 1.69 17.60 0.87
N ALA A 116 2.44 18.66 1.19
CA ALA A 116 1.88 19.89 1.77
C ALA A 116 1.18 20.78 0.73
N GLU A 117 1.50 20.63 -0.56
CA GLU A 117 0.96 21.45 -1.65
C GLU A 117 -0.39 20.88 -2.16
N PRO A 118 -1.51 21.64 -2.08
CA PRO A 118 -2.83 21.17 -2.52
C PRO A 118 -2.90 20.74 -4.00
N ALA A 119 -2.14 21.40 -4.88
CA ALA A 119 -2.09 21.02 -6.28
C ALA A 119 -1.45 19.63 -6.48
N CYS A 120 -0.33 19.38 -5.81
CA CYS A 120 0.37 18.09 -5.86
C CYS A 120 -0.43 16.98 -5.18
N SER A 121 -1.11 17.29 -4.07
CA SER A 121 -2.04 16.37 -3.40
C SER A 121 -3.14 15.85 -4.33
N ARG A 122 -3.69 16.71 -5.20
CA ARG A 122 -4.69 16.29 -6.21
C ARG A 122 -4.09 15.37 -7.28
N VAL A 123 -2.88 15.66 -7.74
CA VAL A 123 -2.18 14.80 -8.72
C VAL A 123 -1.88 13.44 -8.10
N LEU A 124 -1.40 13.42 -6.85
CA LEU A 124 -1.16 12.20 -6.09
C LEU A 124 -2.45 11.40 -5.93
N LEU A 125 -3.55 12.05 -5.53
CA LEU A 125 -4.85 11.41 -5.39
C LEU A 125 -5.30 10.75 -6.71
N ARG A 126 -5.21 11.46 -7.83
CA ARG A 126 -5.55 10.92 -9.16
C ARG A 126 -4.69 9.72 -9.55
N LYS A 127 -3.40 9.74 -9.20
CA LYS A 127 -2.52 8.58 -9.40
C LYS A 127 -2.97 7.41 -8.53
N LEU A 128 -3.26 7.63 -7.25
CA LEU A 128 -3.71 6.58 -6.33
C LEU A 128 -5.05 5.97 -6.79
N GLU A 129 -6.00 6.81 -7.20
CA GLU A 129 -7.30 6.41 -7.74
C GLU A 129 -7.16 5.46 -8.93
N SER A 130 -6.21 5.73 -9.84
CA SER A 130 -5.96 4.85 -11.00
C SER A 130 -5.57 3.42 -10.62
N TYR A 131 -5.08 3.18 -9.40
CA TYR A 131 -4.75 1.84 -8.90
C TYR A 131 -5.88 1.17 -8.12
N PHE A 132 -6.93 1.89 -7.68
CA PHE A 132 -8.00 1.30 -6.88
C PHE A 132 -8.73 0.14 -7.59
N PRO A 133 -9.11 0.24 -8.88
CA PRO A 133 -9.74 -0.87 -9.59
C PRO A 133 -8.82 -2.11 -9.67
N LEU A 134 -7.51 -1.89 -9.83
CA LEU A 134 -6.52 -2.96 -9.93
C LEU A 134 -6.35 -3.68 -8.59
N LEU A 135 -6.16 -2.93 -7.50
CA LEU A 135 -6.06 -3.47 -6.16
C LEU A 135 -7.32 -4.25 -5.77
N SER A 136 -8.50 -3.68 -6.02
CA SER A 136 -9.80 -4.32 -5.80
C SER A 136 -9.92 -5.66 -6.56
N ARG A 137 -9.56 -5.67 -7.85
CA ARG A 137 -9.59 -6.89 -8.68
C ARG A 137 -8.64 -7.96 -8.16
N LEU A 138 -7.43 -7.58 -7.73
CA LEU A 138 -6.46 -8.53 -7.19
C LEU A 138 -6.92 -9.13 -5.85
N ILE A 139 -7.56 -8.33 -4.98
CA ILE A 139 -8.21 -8.85 -3.77
C ILE A 139 -9.26 -9.90 -4.16
N MET A 140 -10.12 -9.60 -5.14
CA MET A 140 -11.14 -10.56 -5.60
C MET A 140 -10.52 -11.84 -6.15
N LEU A 141 -9.40 -11.75 -6.88
CA LEU A 141 -8.70 -12.93 -7.40
C LEU A 141 -8.04 -13.74 -6.27
N ARG A 142 -7.43 -13.08 -5.27
CA ARG A 142 -6.84 -13.73 -4.08
C ARG A 142 -7.89 -14.48 -3.25
N GLN A 143 -9.14 -14.03 -3.25
CA GLN A 143 -10.25 -14.69 -2.56
C GLN A 143 -10.80 -15.91 -3.30
N ARG A 144 -10.52 -16.07 -4.61
CA ARG A 144 -10.98 -17.24 -5.35
C ARG A 144 -10.20 -18.44 -4.84
N LYS A 145 -10.87 -19.35 -4.15
CA LYS A 145 -10.30 -20.65 -3.82
C LYS A 145 -9.80 -21.29 -5.13
N PRO A 146 -8.59 -21.86 -5.17
CA PRO A 146 -8.25 -22.76 -6.26
C PRO A 146 -9.34 -23.84 -6.25
N VAL A 147 -10.04 -24.01 -7.37
CA VAL A 147 -10.86 -25.19 -7.58
C VAL A 147 -9.86 -26.32 -7.58
N ALA A 148 -9.72 -27.00 -6.43
CA ALA A 148 -8.95 -28.22 -6.35
C ALA A 148 -9.47 -29.12 -7.46
N MET A 149 -8.59 -29.46 -8.41
CA MET A 149 -8.83 -30.62 -9.26
C MET A 149 -8.85 -31.82 -8.32
N LEU A 150 -10.05 -32.21 -7.91
CA LEU A 150 -10.34 -33.53 -7.38
C LEU A 150 -10.05 -34.52 -8.51
N ASN A 151 -8.88 -35.13 -8.45
CA ASN A 151 -8.59 -36.40 -9.14
C ASN A 151 -8.23 -37.43 -8.08
#